data_AF-A0A9E7CZY9-F1
#
_entry.id   AF-A0A9E7CZY9-F1
#
_cell.length_a   1.000
_cell.length_b   1.000
_cell.length_c   1.000
_cell.angle_alpha   90.00
_cell.angle_beta   90.00
_cell.angle_gamma   90.00
#
_symmetry.space_group_name_H-M   'P 1'
#
loop_
_entity.id
_entity.type
_entity.pdbx_description
1 polymer ?
#
loop_
_entity_poly.entity_id
_entity_poly.type
_entity_poly.pdbx_seq_one_letter_code
_entity_poly.pdbx_strand_id
1 'polypeptide(L)'
;MFLFCSCFVRTVMLRFAMRIRPLLPPELREPRTYSRGPRPPRPARILVPYDRMTDAQWSILSLHLPVPARGRPCDQRARMDAIFRVAATEGAWRELPAAYGKGSSVARHFQRLANAGVWERLLRALAASPAGSVLREMEGLICRAARRAIRIRGLALIMLARRLKLMRALPGPSWMVADPDLSENMRQLNIRERILGWRQDKRGTRDFLRILKTLHTLAGGRASIPRTLRECWK
;
A
#
# COMPACT_ATOMS: atom_id res chain seq x y z
N MET A 1 -21.71 -37.12 14.98
CA MET A 1 -20.53 -36.22 15.05
C MET A 1 -20.53 -35.33 13.81
N PHE A 2 -20.90 -34.05 14.03
CA PHE A 2 -20.91 -32.86 13.17
C PHE A 2 -20.74 -32.99 11.64
N LEU A 3 -21.86 -32.88 10.91
CA LEU A 3 -21.89 -32.63 9.46
C LEU A 3 -23.12 -31.81 9.05
N PHE A 4 -23.43 -30.69 9.73
CA PHE A 4 -24.49 -29.77 9.30
C PHE A 4 -24.21 -28.33 9.77
N CYS A 5 -23.32 -27.61 9.08
CA CYS A 5 -23.16 -26.15 9.30
C CYS A 5 -22.53 -25.43 8.08
N SER A 6 -23.13 -25.56 6.89
CA SER A 6 -22.68 -24.78 5.72
C SER A 6 -23.82 -24.27 4.82
N CYS A 7 -24.97 -24.97 4.76
CA CYS A 7 -26.11 -24.50 3.96
C CYS A 7 -26.91 -23.36 4.58
N PHE A 8 -27.01 -23.27 5.91
CA PHE A 8 -27.89 -22.29 6.57
C PHE A 8 -27.39 -20.85 6.45
N VAL A 9 -26.08 -20.63 6.56
CA VAL A 9 -25.48 -19.29 6.45
C VAL A 9 -25.60 -18.72 5.03
N ARG A 10 -25.55 -19.58 4.01
CA ARG A 10 -25.61 -19.18 2.60
C ARG A 10 -27.03 -18.76 2.18
N THR A 11 -28.06 -19.47 2.65
CA THR A 11 -29.47 -19.18 2.32
C THR A 11 -29.99 -17.94 3.07
N VAL A 12 -29.55 -17.71 4.31
CA VAL A 12 -29.90 -16.50 5.08
C VAL A 12 -29.21 -15.26 4.49
N MET A 13 -27.93 -15.35 4.10
CA MET A 13 -27.21 -14.25 3.42
C MET A 13 -27.82 -13.90 2.05
N LEU A 14 -28.28 -14.90 1.28
CA LEU A 14 -28.91 -14.66 -0.03
C LEU A 14 -30.30 -14.01 0.10
N ARG A 15 -31.12 -14.42 1.06
CA ARG A 15 -32.42 -13.78 1.34
C ARG A 15 -32.26 -12.37 1.93
N PHE A 16 -31.19 -12.12 2.68
CA PHE A 16 -30.87 -10.79 3.23
C PHE A 16 -30.34 -9.83 2.15
N ALA A 17 -29.51 -10.33 1.22
CA ALA A 17 -28.99 -9.55 0.09
C ALA A 17 -30.09 -9.11 -0.90
N MET A 18 -31.11 -9.95 -1.13
CA MET A 18 -32.22 -9.61 -2.03
C MET A 18 -33.15 -8.52 -1.48
N ARG A 19 -33.21 -8.32 -0.15
CA ARG A 19 -34.13 -7.35 0.49
C ARG A 19 -33.53 -5.95 0.71
N ILE A 20 -32.23 -5.79 0.44
CA ILE A 20 -31.48 -4.54 0.66
C ILE A 20 -31.16 -3.80 -0.66
N ARG A 21 -31.18 -4.53 -1.79
CA ARG A 21 -30.84 -4.03 -3.12
C ARG A 21 -31.64 -2.81 -3.63
N PRO A 22 -32.94 -2.63 -3.32
CA PRO A 22 -33.70 -1.47 -3.80
C PRO A 22 -33.47 -0.16 -3.02
N LEU A 23 -32.71 -0.17 -1.91
CA LEU A 23 -32.53 0.99 -1.02
C LEU A 23 -31.18 1.72 -1.18
N LEU A 24 -30.38 1.34 -2.17
CA LEU A 24 -29.08 1.95 -2.45
C LEU A 24 -29.21 3.13 -3.46
N PRO A 25 -28.36 4.16 -3.42
CA PRO A 25 -28.19 5.12 -4.51
C PRO A 25 -27.82 4.39 -5.83
N PRO A 26 -28.25 4.87 -7.02
CA PRO A 26 -28.05 4.15 -8.29
C PRO A 26 -26.58 3.80 -8.55
N GLU A 27 -25.64 4.67 -8.17
CA GLU A 27 -24.19 4.47 -8.27
C GLU A 27 -23.66 3.25 -7.47
N LEU A 28 -24.43 2.80 -6.47
CA LEU A 28 -24.06 1.72 -5.56
C LEU A 28 -24.94 0.47 -5.72
N ARG A 29 -26.07 0.55 -6.45
CA ARG A 29 -27.05 -0.55 -6.67
C ARG A 29 -26.49 -1.70 -7.48
N GLU A 30 -25.60 -1.40 -8.41
CA GLU A 30 -24.89 -2.45 -9.10
C GLU A 30 -23.99 -3.12 -8.06
N PRO A 31 -24.18 -4.43 -7.79
CA PRO A 31 -23.09 -5.12 -7.16
C PRO A 31 -21.91 -4.90 -8.10
N ARG A 32 -20.81 -4.33 -7.60
CA ARG A 32 -19.50 -4.68 -8.18
C ARG A 32 -19.31 -6.16 -7.88
N THR A 33 -20.10 -7.01 -8.53
CA THR A 33 -19.65 -8.28 -9.00
C THR A 33 -18.43 -7.92 -9.85
N TYR A 34 -17.27 -7.90 -9.21
CA TYR A 34 -16.22 -8.71 -9.78
C TYR A 34 -16.78 -10.14 -9.75
N SER A 35 -17.69 -10.45 -10.68
CA SER A 35 -17.63 -11.75 -11.32
C SER A 35 -16.15 -11.92 -11.61
N ARG A 36 -15.57 -13.02 -11.16
CA ARG A 36 -14.23 -13.37 -11.62
C ARG A 36 -14.40 -13.63 -13.12
N GLY A 37 -14.45 -12.56 -13.92
CA GLY A 37 -14.30 -12.64 -15.36
C GLY A 37 -12.99 -13.37 -15.65
N PRO A 38 -12.81 -13.86 -16.89
CA PRO A 38 -11.54 -14.46 -17.29
C PRO A 38 -10.41 -13.57 -16.77
N ARG A 39 -9.47 -14.18 -16.02
CA ARG A 39 -8.35 -13.46 -15.42
C ARG A 39 -7.74 -12.63 -16.55
N PRO A 40 -7.67 -11.29 -16.43
CA PRO A 40 -7.12 -10.47 -17.50
C PRO A 40 -5.73 -11.01 -17.83
N PRO A 41 -5.34 -11.03 -19.12
CA PRO A 41 -4.01 -11.47 -19.51
C PRO A 41 -3.00 -10.72 -18.63
N ARG A 42 -1.94 -11.40 -18.20
CA ARG A 42 -0.91 -10.77 -17.37
C ARG A 42 -0.50 -9.49 -18.10
N PRO A 43 -0.71 -8.30 -17.51
CA PRO A 43 -0.23 -7.09 -18.18
C PRO A 43 1.28 -7.26 -18.35
N ALA A 44 1.78 -6.88 -19.53
CA ALA A 44 3.21 -6.85 -19.76
C ALA A 44 3.85 -6.10 -18.59
N ARG A 45 4.88 -6.69 -17.99
CA ARG A 45 5.58 -6.07 -16.87
C ARG A 45 6.06 -4.71 -17.37
N ILE A 46 5.50 -3.62 -16.83
CA ILE A 46 5.92 -2.27 -17.22
C ILE A 46 7.39 -2.15 -16.83
N LEU A 47 8.27 -2.28 -17.81
CA LEU A 47 9.66 -1.90 -17.67
C LEU A 47 9.66 -0.38 -17.79
N VAL A 48 9.59 0.30 -16.65
CA VAL A 48 10.01 1.71 -16.63
C VAL A 48 11.48 1.69 -17.05
N PRO A 49 11.87 2.38 -18.14
CA PRO A 49 13.27 2.53 -18.50
C PRO A 49 14.00 3.06 -17.27
N TYR A 50 15.02 2.33 -16.84
CA TYR A 50 15.82 2.72 -15.70
C TYR A 50 17.23 2.93 -16.20
N ASP A 51 17.61 4.20 -16.20
CA ASP A 51 18.99 4.63 -16.40
C ASP A 51 19.70 4.69 -15.05
N ARG A 52 21.04 4.58 -15.10
CA ARG A 52 21.87 4.70 -13.90
C ARG A 52 21.70 6.09 -13.29
N MET A 53 21.79 6.15 -11.96
CA MET A 53 21.63 7.39 -11.23
C MET A 53 22.73 8.39 -11.60
N THR A 54 22.34 9.65 -11.82
CA THR A 54 23.31 10.72 -12.09
C THR A 54 24.12 11.05 -10.83
N ASP A 55 25.28 11.69 -10.99
CA ASP A 55 26.13 12.07 -9.85
C ASP A 55 25.42 13.02 -8.89
N ALA A 56 24.59 13.93 -9.43
CA ALA A 56 23.76 14.85 -8.64
C ALA A 56 22.68 14.13 -7.83
N GLN A 57 22.04 13.11 -8.41
CA GLN A 57 21.08 12.28 -7.69
C GLN A 57 21.76 11.47 -6.58
N TRP A 58 22.94 10.92 -6.88
CA TRP A 58 23.72 10.15 -5.91
C TRP A 58 24.22 10.99 -4.75
N SER A 59 24.73 12.21 -5.01
CA SER A 59 25.25 13.07 -3.96
C SER A 59 24.19 13.37 -2.90
N ILE A 60 22.98 13.73 -3.32
CA ILE A 60 21.86 14.01 -2.41
C ILE A 60 21.39 12.75 -1.70
N LEU A 61 21.24 11.65 -2.44
CA LEU A 61 20.74 10.40 -1.87
C LEU A 61 21.70 9.83 -0.81
N SER A 62 23.01 9.93 -1.05
CA SER A 62 24.04 9.38 -0.17
C SER A 62 24.00 9.98 1.24
N LEU A 63 23.55 11.24 1.38
CA LEU A 63 23.39 11.93 2.68
C LEU A 63 22.37 11.26 3.59
N HIS A 64 21.42 10.52 3.02
CA HIS A 64 20.37 9.84 3.78
C HIS A 64 20.72 8.38 4.09
N LEU A 65 21.79 7.84 3.48
CA LEU A 65 22.24 6.48 3.72
C LEU A 65 23.04 6.38 5.03
N PRO A 66 23.03 5.21 5.69
CA PRO A 66 23.90 4.98 6.83
C PRO A 66 25.35 4.93 6.35
N VAL A 67 26.24 5.49 7.18
CA VAL A 67 27.68 5.36 6.99
C VAL A 67 28.03 3.87 6.88
N PRO A 68 28.78 3.44 5.86
CA PRO A 68 29.14 2.04 5.71
C PRO A 68 29.87 1.55 6.97
N ALA A 69 29.40 0.43 7.54
CA ALA A 69 30.05 -0.19 8.68
C ALA A 69 31.50 -0.56 8.32
N ARG A 70 32.41 -0.45 9.30
CA ARG A 70 33.81 -0.87 9.16
C ARG A 70 33.86 -2.32 8.70
N GLY A 71 34.42 -2.56 7.52
CA GLY A 71 34.43 -3.86 6.83
C GLY A 71 34.74 -3.71 5.34
N ARG A 72 34.51 -4.78 4.56
CA ARG A 72 34.80 -4.77 3.11
C ARG A 72 34.10 -3.58 2.42
N PRO A 73 34.84 -2.70 1.73
CA PRO A 73 34.27 -1.61 0.97
C PRO A 73 33.21 -2.16 0.02
N CYS A 74 31.98 -1.68 0.18
CA CYS A 74 30.94 -1.93 -0.78
C CYS A 74 30.64 -0.65 -1.52
N ASP A 75 30.60 -0.73 -2.84
CA ASP A 75 30.07 0.34 -3.64
C ASP A 75 28.57 0.49 -3.32
N GLN A 76 28.25 1.49 -2.50
CA GLN A 76 26.87 1.77 -2.10
C GLN A 76 26.05 2.28 -3.29
N ARG A 77 26.68 2.99 -4.23
CA ARG A 77 26.02 3.53 -5.41
C ARG A 77 25.53 2.42 -6.31
N ALA A 78 26.42 1.50 -6.68
CA ALA A 78 26.04 0.34 -7.49
C ALA A 78 24.92 -0.50 -6.83
N ARG A 79 24.93 -0.61 -5.49
CA ARG A 79 23.85 -1.32 -4.77
C ARG A 79 22.53 -0.57 -4.79
N MET A 80 22.54 0.75 -4.63
CA MET A 80 21.33 1.56 -4.73
C MET A 80 20.76 1.55 -6.15
N ASP A 81 21.62 1.61 -7.17
CA ASP A 81 21.21 1.48 -8.57
C ASP A 81 20.55 0.12 -8.83
N ALA A 82 21.15 -0.96 -8.32
CA ALA A 82 20.56 -2.29 -8.41
C ALA A 82 19.20 -2.39 -7.72
N ILE A 83 19.04 -1.75 -6.54
CA ILE A 83 17.77 -1.68 -5.82
C ILE A 83 16.74 -0.92 -6.66
N PHE A 84 17.11 0.21 -7.25
CA PHE A 84 16.19 1.02 -8.05
C PHE A 84 15.81 0.36 -9.37
N ARG A 85 16.73 -0.37 -10.00
CA ARG A 85 16.41 -1.23 -11.17
C ARG A 85 15.32 -2.25 -10.84
N VAL A 86 15.43 -2.90 -9.67
CA VAL A 86 14.43 -3.87 -9.20
C VAL A 86 13.14 -3.16 -8.76
N ALA A 87 13.25 -1.96 -8.17
CA ALA A 87 12.11 -1.11 -7.82
C ALA A 87 11.28 -0.76 -9.05
N ALA A 88 11.92 -0.31 -10.12
CA ALA A 88 11.32 0.08 -11.39
C ALA A 88 10.59 -1.07 -12.10
N THR A 89 11.22 -2.25 -12.13
CA THR A 89 10.66 -3.43 -12.84
C THR A 89 9.68 -4.23 -12.00
N GLU A 90 9.57 -3.95 -10.69
CA GLU A 90 8.81 -4.76 -9.73
C GLU A 90 9.14 -6.28 -9.74
N GLY A 91 10.34 -6.63 -10.22
CA GLY A 91 10.79 -8.01 -10.37
C GLY A 91 11.28 -8.71 -9.12
N ALA A 92 11.55 -10.00 -9.26
CA ALA A 92 12.25 -10.75 -8.23
C ALA A 92 13.74 -10.36 -8.21
N TRP A 93 14.37 -10.38 -7.04
CA TRP A 93 15.81 -10.10 -6.92
C TRP A 93 16.70 -11.02 -7.77
N ARG A 94 16.20 -12.23 -8.09
CA ARG A 94 16.91 -13.22 -8.93
C ARG A 94 16.94 -12.85 -10.41
N GLU A 95 16.04 -11.98 -10.86
CA GLU A 95 15.93 -11.53 -12.25
C GLU A 95 16.80 -10.28 -12.52
N LEU A 96 17.59 -9.86 -11.53
CA LEU A 96 18.50 -8.73 -11.69
C LEU A 96 19.60 -9.09 -12.72
N PRO A 97 19.85 -8.25 -13.75
CA PRO A 97 20.91 -8.49 -14.72
C PRO A 97 22.29 -8.61 -14.05
N ALA A 98 23.15 -9.48 -14.58
CA ALA A 98 24.47 -9.75 -14.02
C ALA A 98 25.36 -8.50 -13.88
N ALA A 99 25.16 -7.49 -14.73
CA ALA A 99 25.85 -6.21 -14.68
C ALA A 99 25.70 -5.44 -13.35
N TYR A 100 24.64 -5.73 -12.57
CA TYR A 100 24.39 -5.13 -11.26
C TYR A 100 24.87 -6.01 -10.08
N GLY A 101 25.53 -7.13 -10.39
CA GLY A 101 26.05 -8.08 -9.42
C GLY A 101 25.02 -9.10 -8.94
N LYS A 102 25.38 -9.86 -7.90
CA LYS A 102 24.57 -10.98 -7.39
C LYS A 102 23.32 -10.47 -6.68
N GLY A 103 22.14 -10.80 -7.22
CA GLY A 103 20.84 -10.37 -6.68
C GLY A 103 20.60 -10.69 -5.20
N SER A 104 21.15 -11.80 -4.68
CA SER A 104 21.04 -12.14 -3.25
C SER A 104 21.82 -11.19 -2.33
N SER A 105 22.93 -10.63 -2.81
CA SER A 105 23.70 -9.62 -2.07
C SER A 105 22.95 -8.29 -2.03
N VAL A 106 22.31 -7.90 -3.15
CA VAL A 106 21.47 -6.69 -3.23
C VAL A 106 20.25 -6.82 -2.30
N ALA A 107 19.58 -7.97 -2.30
CA ALA A 107 18.43 -8.23 -1.41
C ALA A 107 18.82 -8.12 0.08
N ARG A 108 19.97 -8.70 0.48
CA ARG A 108 20.48 -8.58 1.86
C ARG A 108 20.82 -7.12 2.20
N HIS A 109 21.41 -6.38 1.28
CA HIS A 109 21.68 -4.96 1.49
C HIS A 109 20.40 -4.15 1.64
N PHE A 110 19.40 -4.38 0.79
CA PHE A 110 18.08 -3.75 0.90
C PHE A 110 17.44 -4.01 2.27
N GLN A 111 17.49 -5.26 2.76
CA GLN A 111 16.97 -5.60 4.09
C GLN A 111 17.69 -4.84 5.20
N ARG A 112 19.03 -4.70 5.12
CA ARG A 112 19.80 -3.89 6.07
C ARG A 112 19.39 -2.42 6.04
N LEU A 113 19.26 -1.83 4.85
CA LEU A 113 18.80 -0.44 4.71
C LEU A 113 17.38 -0.25 5.24
N ALA A 114 16.49 -1.20 4.98
CA ALA A 114 15.13 -1.17 5.52
C ALA A 114 15.17 -1.23 7.05
N ASN A 115 15.88 -2.17 7.65
CA ASN A 115 16.01 -2.26 9.11
C ASN A 115 16.64 -1.00 9.71
N ALA A 116 17.60 -0.37 9.02
CA ALA A 116 18.20 0.90 9.42
C ALA A 116 17.27 2.12 9.28
N GLY A 117 16.05 1.97 8.76
CA GLY A 117 15.06 3.05 8.66
C GLY A 117 15.33 4.05 7.53
N VAL A 118 16.09 3.64 6.52
CA VAL A 118 16.47 4.50 5.38
C VAL A 118 15.25 4.97 4.60
N TRP A 119 14.28 4.08 4.38
CA TRP A 119 13.08 4.42 3.60
C TRP A 119 12.22 5.47 4.32
N GLU A 120 12.08 5.39 5.64
CA GLU A 120 11.41 6.45 6.42
C GLU A 120 12.14 7.79 6.31
N ARG A 121 13.47 7.78 6.35
CA ARG A 121 14.27 9.00 6.21
C ARG A 121 14.10 9.62 4.82
N LEU A 122 14.15 8.80 3.78
CA LEU A 122 13.95 9.24 2.40
C LEU A 122 12.54 9.78 2.17
N LEU A 123 11.50 9.15 2.72
CA LEU A 123 10.13 9.67 2.61
C LEU A 123 9.98 11.03 3.31
N ARG A 124 10.58 11.21 4.49
CA ARG A 124 10.59 12.53 5.17
C ARG A 124 11.35 13.58 4.36
N ALA A 125 12.51 13.23 3.82
CA ALA A 125 13.30 14.11 2.97
C ALA A 125 12.53 14.52 1.71
N LEU A 126 11.85 13.58 1.06
CA LEU A 126 10.95 13.86 -0.06
C LEU A 126 9.86 14.86 0.32
N ALA A 127 9.16 14.62 1.43
CA ALA A 127 8.09 15.50 1.88
C ALA A 127 8.56 16.92 2.19
N ALA A 128 9.78 17.08 2.72
CA ALA A 128 10.38 18.38 3.03
C ALA A 128 10.99 19.07 1.78
N SER A 129 11.25 18.32 0.72
CA SER A 129 11.92 18.85 -0.47
C SER A 129 10.95 19.59 -1.39
N PRO A 130 11.36 20.78 -1.92
CA PRO A 130 10.54 21.57 -2.84
C PRO A 130 10.32 20.84 -4.17
N ALA A 131 9.25 21.22 -4.86
CA ALA A 131 8.96 20.73 -6.20
C ALA A 131 10.11 21.07 -7.17
N GLY A 132 10.49 20.13 -8.02
CA GLY A 132 11.61 20.30 -8.97
C GLY A 132 13.01 20.05 -8.40
N SER A 133 13.15 19.71 -7.12
CA SER A 133 14.42 19.23 -6.58
C SER A 133 14.82 17.88 -7.19
N VAL A 134 16.13 17.62 -7.30
CA VAL A 134 16.67 16.35 -7.80
C VAL A 134 16.13 15.13 -7.03
N LEU A 135 15.85 15.28 -5.72
CA LEU A 135 15.25 14.20 -4.93
C LEU A 135 13.81 13.90 -5.36
N ARG A 136 13.03 14.90 -5.79
CA ARG A 136 11.65 14.73 -6.29
C ARG A 136 11.61 14.00 -7.63
N GLU A 137 12.62 14.14 -8.48
CA GLU A 137 12.74 13.32 -9.70
C GLU A 137 12.77 11.82 -9.37
N MET A 138 13.44 11.48 -8.27
CA MET A 138 13.56 10.10 -7.79
C MET A 138 12.36 9.60 -6.98
N GLU A 139 11.35 10.45 -6.74
CA GLU A 139 10.20 10.13 -5.88
C GLU A 139 9.53 8.81 -6.29
N GLY A 140 9.33 8.59 -7.59
CA GLY A 140 8.69 7.37 -8.09
C GLY A 140 9.47 6.09 -7.75
N LEU A 141 10.80 6.14 -7.83
CA LEU A 141 11.68 5.01 -7.50
C LEU A 141 11.76 4.79 -5.99
N ILE A 142 11.88 5.86 -5.21
CA ILE A 142 11.90 5.81 -3.75
C ILE A 142 10.57 5.27 -3.21
N CYS A 143 9.44 5.75 -3.72
CA CYS A 143 8.12 5.25 -3.34
C CYS A 143 7.97 3.76 -3.69
N ARG A 144 8.39 3.33 -4.88
CA ARG A 144 8.38 1.91 -5.28
C ARG A 144 9.25 1.03 -4.39
N ALA A 145 10.42 1.52 -3.99
CA ALA A 145 11.31 0.81 -3.08
C ALA A 145 10.75 0.78 -1.65
N ALA A 146 10.15 1.89 -1.17
CA ALA A 146 9.45 1.96 0.11
C ALA A 146 8.29 0.95 0.17
N ARG A 147 7.50 0.78 -0.91
CA ARG A 147 6.46 -0.26 -0.99
C ARG A 147 6.98 -1.67 -0.72
N ARG A 148 8.18 -1.99 -1.22
CA ARG A 148 8.83 -3.27 -0.91
C ARG A 148 9.25 -3.36 0.55
N ALA A 149 9.70 -2.26 1.12
CA ALA A 149 10.12 -2.18 2.51
C ALA A 149 8.95 -2.32 3.50
N ILE A 150 7.70 -2.07 3.08
CA ILE A 150 6.51 -2.28 3.92
C ILE A 150 6.46 -3.72 4.48
N ARG A 151 6.91 -4.72 3.71
CA ARG A 151 6.93 -6.11 4.21
C ARG A 151 7.89 -6.30 5.40
N ILE A 152 8.88 -5.43 5.54
CA ILE A 152 9.90 -5.46 6.61
C ILE A 152 9.49 -4.51 7.75
N ARG A 153 9.07 -3.29 7.41
CA ARG A 153 8.75 -2.22 8.35
C ARG A 153 7.32 -2.27 8.90
N GLY A 154 6.44 -2.98 8.21
CA GLY A 154 5.04 -3.13 8.58
C GLY A 154 4.26 -1.81 8.52
N LEU A 155 3.33 -1.67 9.47
CA LEU A 155 2.36 -0.58 9.51
C LEU A 155 3.01 0.80 9.71
N ALA A 156 4.13 0.88 10.43
CA ALA A 156 4.80 2.16 10.71
C ALA A 156 5.15 2.94 9.44
N LEU A 157 5.63 2.25 8.40
CA LEU A 157 5.99 2.87 7.12
C LEU A 157 4.75 3.32 6.34
N ILE A 158 3.66 2.53 6.39
CA ILE A 158 2.36 2.90 5.80
C ILE A 158 1.82 4.18 6.46
N MET A 159 1.88 4.24 7.80
CA MET A 159 1.41 5.40 8.55
C MET A 159 2.22 6.65 8.19
N LEU A 160 3.54 6.53 8.13
CA LEU A 160 4.40 7.63 7.74
C LEU A 160 4.07 8.15 6.34
N ALA A 161 3.93 7.26 5.35
CA ALA A 161 3.58 7.64 3.99
C ALA A 161 2.25 8.43 3.92
N ARG A 162 1.23 8.02 4.69
CA ARG A 162 -0.05 8.74 4.76
C ARG A 162 0.10 10.13 5.39
N ARG A 163 0.80 10.22 6.53
CA ARG A 163 1.03 11.51 7.23
C ARG A 163 1.78 12.51 6.35
N LEU A 164 2.73 12.03 5.57
CA LEU A 164 3.48 12.84 4.61
C LEU A 164 2.73 13.11 3.30
N LYS A 165 1.48 12.62 3.17
CA LYS A 165 0.65 12.69 1.96
C LYS A 165 1.31 12.08 0.71
N LEU A 166 2.27 11.16 0.89
CA LEU A 166 2.97 10.45 -0.18
C LEU A 166 2.21 9.19 -0.58
N MET A 167 1.03 9.34 -1.18
CA MET A 167 0.11 8.23 -1.49
C MET A 167 0.70 7.20 -2.46
N ARG A 168 1.69 7.59 -3.28
CA ARG A 168 2.42 6.69 -4.20
C ARG A 168 3.28 5.65 -3.47
N ALA A 169 3.69 5.94 -2.24
CA ALA A 169 4.45 5.01 -1.41
C ALA A 169 3.57 3.93 -0.75
N LEU A 170 2.24 4.01 -0.88
CA LEU A 170 1.31 3.01 -0.33
C LEU A 170 1.25 1.75 -1.21
N PRO A 171 0.99 0.57 -0.61
CA PRO A 171 0.93 -0.70 -1.34
C PRO A 171 -0.34 -0.84 -2.20
N GLY A 172 -1.23 0.15 -2.14
CA GLY A 172 -2.44 0.29 -2.94
C GLY A 172 -3.20 1.56 -2.54
N PRO A 173 -4.45 1.69 -2.99
CA PRO A 173 -5.26 2.89 -2.74
C PRO A 173 -5.42 3.22 -1.26
N SER A 174 -5.39 4.50 -0.91
CA SER A 174 -5.46 4.99 0.48
C SER A 174 -6.70 4.50 1.25
N TRP A 175 -7.84 4.35 0.56
CA TRP A 175 -9.09 3.82 1.12
C TRP A 175 -9.11 2.30 1.34
N MET A 176 -8.09 1.57 0.88
CA MET A 176 -7.99 0.10 1.01
C MET A 176 -6.93 -0.32 2.04
N VAL A 177 -6.04 0.59 2.39
CA VAL A 177 -4.96 0.41 3.36
C VAL A 177 -5.44 0.95 4.71
N ALA A 178 -4.96 0.36 5.81
CA ALA A 178 -5.31 0.78 7.16
C ALA A 178 -5.13 2.30 7.34
N ASP A 179 -6.13 2.94 7.96
CA ASP A 179 -6.14 4.36 8.24
C ASP A 179 -5.76 4.65 9.70
N PRO A 180 -4.54 5.13 9.99
CA PRO A 180 -4.12 5.42 11.34
C PRO A 180 -4.82 6.64 11.95
N ASP A 181 -5.31 7.56 11.12
CA ASP A 181 -6.02 8.76 11.57
C ASP A 181 -7.54 8.53 11.54
N LEU A 182 -7.97 7.26 11.51
CA LEU A 182 -9.38 6.90 11.55
C LEU A 182 -10.07 7.55 12.75
N SER A 183 -9.44 7.60 13.92
CA SER A 183 -10.01 8.26 15.11
C SER A 183 -10.27 9.76 14.90
N GLU A 184 -9.42 10.45 14.14
CA GLU A 184 -9.60 11.88 13.84
C GLU A 184 -10.68 12.07 12.77
N ASN A 185 -10.67 11.23 11.73
CA ASN A 185 -11.77 11.14 10.75
C ASN A 185 -13.11 10.80 11.44
N MET A 186 -13.08 10.03 12.52
CA MET A 186 -14.26 9.65 13.30
C MET A 186 -14.82 10.79 14.14
N ARG A 187 -13.97 11.61 14.74
CA ARG A 187 -14.39 12.82 15.48
C ARG A 187 -15.18 13.77 14.57
N GLN A 188 -14.75 13.90 13.32
CA GLN A 188 -15.40 14.78 12.34
C GLN A 188 -16.78 14.28 11.87
N LEU A 189 -17.05 12.96 11.94
CA LEU A 189 -18.28 12.36 11.43
C LEU A 189 -19.50 12.48 12.37
N ASN A 190 -19.37 13.20 13.48
CA ASN A 190 -20.38 13.41 14.52
C ASN A 190 -21.21 12.15 14.85
N ILE A 191 -20.51 11.02 14.98
CA ILE A 191 -21.11 9.68 15.08
C ILE A 191 -21.97 9.57 16.35
N ARG A 192 -21.63 10.32 17.40
CA ARG A 192 -22.36 10.34 18.68
C ARG A 192 -23.83 10.70 18.47
N GLU A 193 -24.13 11.72 17.66
CA GLU A 193 -25.51 12.10 17.34
C GLU A 193 -26.23 11.05 16.48
N ARG A 194 -25.53 10.44 15.50
CA ARG A 194 -26.08 9.34 14.69
C ARG A 194 -26.33 8.06 15.49
N ILE A 195 -25.54 7.81 16.54
CA ILE A 195 -25.71 6.70 17.48
C ILE A 195 -26.97 6.91 18.31
N LEU A 196 -27.26 8.13 18.77
CA LEU A 196 -28.41 8.38 19.64
C LEU A 196 -29.76 8.04 18.96
N GLY A 197 -29.86 8.15 17.64
CA GLY A 197 -31.05 7.74 16.86
C GLY A 197 -31.22 6.22 16.65
N TRP A 198 -30.22 5.38 16.97
CA TRP A 198 -30.23 3.93 16.67
C TRP A 198 -31.29 3.12 17.44
N ARG A 199 -31.87 3.72 18.48
CA ARG A 199 -32.82 3.11 19.43
C ARG A 199 -34.28 3.30 19.00
N GLN A 200 -34.52 4.20 18.03
CA GLN A 200 -35.88 4.64 17.67
C GLN A 200 -36.52 3.80 16.54
N ASP A 201 -35.73 3.28 15.58
CA ASP A 201 -36.24 2.46 14.46
C ASP A 201 -35.24 1.36 14.04
N LYS A 202 -35.77 0.22 13.56
CA LYS A 202 -35.02 -0.91 12.99
C LYS A 202 -34.14 -0.50 11.80
N ARG A 203 -34.53 0.53 11.03
CA ARG A 203 -33.68 1.08 9.95
C ARG A 203 -32.44 1.77 10.50
N GLY A 204 -32.60 2.59 11.54
CA GLY A 204 -31.49 3.25 12.23
C GLY A 204 -30.47 2.25 12.79
N THR A 205 -30.94 1.14 13.37
CA THR A 205 -30.05 0.07 13.83
C THR A 205 -29.26 -0.57 12.68
N ARG A 206 -29.89 -0.83 11.52
CA ARG A 206 -29.20 -1.39 10.35
C ARG A 206 -28.17 -0.42 9.78
N ASP A 207 -28.49 0.86 9.72
CA ASP A 207 -27.57 1.89 9.24
C ASP A 207 -26.37 2.04 10.17
N PHE A 208 -26.60 1.98 11.48
CA PHE A 208 -25.54 1.97 12.48
C PHE A 208 -24.61 0.74 12.36
N LEU A 209 -25.17 -0.47 12.24
CA LEU A 209 -24.36 -1.68 12.02
C LEU A 209 -23.57 -1.62 10.70
N ARG A 210 -24.11 -0.98 9.66
CA ARG A 210 -23.38 -0.71 8.42
C ARG A 210 -22.22 0.27 8.64
N ILE A 211 -22.42 1.33 9.43
CA ILE A 211 -21.36 2.26 9.80
C ILE A 211 -20.26 1.47 10.53
N LEU A 212 -20.57 0.77 11.63
CA LEU A 212 -19.58 -0.02 12.38
C LEU A 212 -18.78 -0.98 11.49
N LYS A 213 -19.44 -1.66 10.55
CA LYS A 213 -18.76 -2.56 9.60
C LYS A 213 -17.78 -1.81 8.70
N THR A 214 -18.17 -0.64 8.18
CA THR A 214 -17.29 0.22 7.37
C THR A 214 -16.09 0.70 8.19
N LEU A 215 -16.32 1.09 9.45
CA LEU A 215 -15.26 1.55 10.35
C LEU A 215 -14.26 0.46 10.69
N HIS A 216 -14.75 -0.74 10.99
CA HIS A 216 -13.90 -1.90 11.19
C HIS A 216 -13.04 -2.19 9.95
N THR A 217 -13.59 -2.01 8.76
CA THR A 217 -12.87 -2.19 7.49
C THR A 217 -11.81 -1.11 7.25
N LEU A 218 -12.08 0.15 7.62
CA LEU A 218 -11.12 1.25 7.50
C LEU A 218 -9.99 1.13 8.55
N ALA A 219 -10.33 0.70 9.77
CA ALA A 219 -9.38 0.51 10.87
C ALA A 219 -8.39 -0.62 10.55
N GLY A 220 -8.90 -1.77 10.12
CA GLY A 220 -8.08 -2.92 9.78
C GLY A 220 -7.43 -2.84 8.41
N GLY A 221 -7.92 -1.96 7.53
CA GLY A 221 -7.66 -2.07 6.10
C GLY A 221 -8.23 -3.38 5.52
N ARG A 222 -7.99 -3.64 4.23
CA ARG A 222 -8.36 -4.94 3.64
C ARG A 222 -7.26 -5.98 3.83
N ALA A 223 -7.64 -7.20 4.17
CA ALA A 223 -6.74 -8.34 4.27
C ALA A 223 -5.99 -8.65 2.96
N SER A 224 -6.56 -8.29 1.81
CA SER A 224 -5.91 -8.45 0.51
C SER A 224 -6.36 -7.36 -0.48
N ILE A 225 -5.38 -6.86 -1.24
CA ILE A 225 -5.60 -5.89 -2.33
C ILE A 225 -5.65 -6.68 -3.66
N PRO A 226 -6.75 -6.61 -4.42
CA PRO A 226 -6.86 -7.25 -5.73
C PRO A 226 -5.68 -6.87 -6.64
N ARG A 227 -5.14 -7.86 -7.35
CA ARG A 227 -3.94 -7.67 -8.18
C ARG A 227 -4.12 -6.61 -9.26
N THR A 228 -5.31 -6.54 -9.88
CA THR A 228 -5.68 -5.52 -10.87
C THR A 228 -5.52 -4.11 -10.32
N LEU A 229 -6.04 -3.84 -9.11
CA LEU A 229 -5.89 -2.55 -8.45
C LEU A 229 -4.44 -2.26 -8.07
N ARG A 230 -3.67 -3.26 -7.65
CA ARG A 230 -2.23 -3.10 -7.38
C ARG A 230 -1.43 -2.73 -8.63
N GLU A 231 -1.87 -3.21 -9.80
CA GLU A 231 -1.25 -2.93 -11.09
C GLU A 231 -1.65 -1.54 -11.64
N CYS A 232 -2.91 -1.11 -11.46
CA CYS A 232 -3.37 0.23 -11.84
C CYS A 232 -2.86 1.34 -10.90
N TRP A 233 -2.45 1.01 -9.67
CA TRP A 233 -1.93 1.96 -8.68
C TRP A 233 -0.41 2.24 -8.84
N LYS A 234 0.14 2.01 -10.03
CA LYS A 234 1.58 2.11 -10.32
C LYS A 234 1.95 3.38 -11.06
#